data_AF-A0A8T5J3R7-F1
#
_entry.id   AF-A0A8T5J3R7-F1
#
_cell.length_a   1.000
_cell.length_b   1.000
_cell.length_c   1.000
_cell.angle_alpha   90.00
_cell.angle_beta   90.00
_cell.angle_gamma   90.00
#
_symmetry.space_group_name_H-M   'P 1'
#
loop_
_entity.id
_entity.type
_entity.pdbx_description
1 polymer ?
#
loop_
_entity_poly.entity_id
_entity_poly.type
_entity_poly.pdbx_seq_one_letter_code
_entity_poly.pdbx_strand_id
1 'polypeptide(L)'
;MINWLIWLILALLILFGVIAILMAKKGKKRPTDYYNLFVMGVIWLPFGIIMIISNLTIGIVFIALGASYMTVGLAHKDKWDKNHKTWNQLGKKERKLKQIILIVLGVLLFIGLLAVYMARRGMFS
;
A
#
# COMPACT_ATOMS: atom_id res chain seq x y z
N MET A 1 3.56 -20.21 19.63
CA MET A 1 2.54 -20.39 18.56
C MET A 1 1.94 -19.09 18.01
N ILE A 2 2.13 -17.91 18.62
CA ILE A 2 1.51 -16.66 18.11
C ILE A 2 2.16 -16.12 16.81
N ASN A 3 3.46 -16.38 16.57
CA ASN A 3 4.20 -15.75 15.46
C ASN A 3 3.66 -16.11 14.07
N TRP A 4 3.20 -17.36 13.86
CA TRP A 4 2.68 -17.79 12.56
C TRP A 4 1.27 -17.24 12.27
N LEU A 5 0.47 -16.99 13.31
CA LEU A 5 -0.82 -16.32 13.19
C LEU A 5 -0.69 -14.88 12.68
N ILE A 6 0.33 -14.14 13.13
CA ILE A 6 0.61 -12.78 12.67
C ILE A 6 0.97 -12.77 11.18
N TRP A 7 1.85 -13.68 10.74
CA TRP A 7 2.21 -13.82 9.33
C TRP A 7 1.03 -14.27 8.46
N LEU A 8 0.16 -15.14 8.99
CA LEU A 8 -1.03 -15.61 8.29
C LEU A 8 -2.09 -14.51 8.13
N ILE A 9 -2.27 -13.67 9.15
CA ILE A 9 -3.14 -12.48 9.09
C ILE A 9 -2.61 -11.48 8.05
N LEU A 10 -1.29 -11.20 8.06
CA LEU A 10 -0.62 -10.36 7.06
C LEU A 10 -0.74 -10.91 5.64
N ALA A 11 -0.66 -12.23 5.45
CA ALA A 11 -0.81 -12.86 4.15
C ALA A 11 -2.25 -12.81 3.62
N LEU A 12 -3.24 -13.13 4.46
CA LEU A 12 -4.67 -12.99 4.16
C LEU A 12 -5.03 -11.55 3.80
N LEU A 13 -4.33 -10.61 4.41
CA LEU A 13 -4.48 -9.19 4.17
C LEU A 13 -4.06 -8.72 2.78
N ILE A 14 -2.86 -9.14 2.40
CA ILE A 14 -2.34 -8.87 1.06
C ILE A 14 -3.27 -9.53 0.04
N LEU A 15 -3.75 -10.74 0.32
CA LEU A 15 -4.70 -11.45 -0.53
C LEU A 15 -6.03 -10.67 -0.69
N PHE A 16 -6.64 -10.22 0.41
CA PHE A 16 -7.89 -9.46 0.37
C PHE A 16 -7.74 -8.12 -0.36
N GLY A 17 -6.63 -7.41 -0.12
CA GLY A 17 -6.30 -6.17 -0.84
C GLY A 17 -6.17 -6.39 -2.34
N VAL A 18 -5.45 -7.45 -2.74
CA VAL A 18 -5.27 -7.82 -4.15
C VAL A 18 -6.59 -8.21 -4.80
N ILE A 19 -7.42 -9.04 -4.15
CA ILE A 19 -8.72 -9.47 -4.67
C ILE A 19 -9.66 -8.26 -4.85
N ALA A 20 -9.72 -7.36 -3.87
CA ALA A 20 -10.52 -6.14 -3.96
C ALA A 20 -10.09 -5.25 -5.14
N ILE A 21 -8.78 -5.13 -5.39
CA ILE A 21 -8.23 -4.37 -6.52
C ILE A 21 -8.55 -5.04 -7.87
N LEU A 22 -8.43 -6.38 -7.95
CA LEU A 22 -8.73 -7.14 -9.16
C LEU A 22 -10.22 -7.09 -9.51
N MET A 23 -11.11 -7.19 -8.52
CA MET A 23 -12.55 -7.02 -8.72
C MET A 23 -12.91 -5.60 -9.16
N ALA A 24 -12.23 -4.58 -8.63
CA ALA A 24 -12.43 -3.19 -9.03
C ALA A 24 -11.92 -2.86 -10.45
N LYS A 25 -11.07 -3.71 -11.03
CA LYS A 25 -10.47 -3.53 -12.37
C LYS A 25 -11.31 -4.12 -13.51
N LYS A 26 -12.37 -4.89 -13.26
CA LYS A 26 -13.25 -5.40 -14.32
C LYS A 26 -13.99 -4.23 -15.00
N GLY A 27 -13.44 -3.73 -16.10
CA GLY A 27 -14.20 -3.03 -17.14
C GLY A 27 -13.71 -1.67 -17.65
N LYS A 28 -12.63 -1.07 -17.12
CA LYS A 28 -12.12 0.22 -17.66
C LYS A 28 -10.59 0.25 -17.72
N LYS A 29 -10.04 0.38 -18.94
CA LYS A 29 -8.64 0.76 -19.17
C LYS A 29 -8.44 2.19 -18.63
N ARG A 30 -8.19 2.32 -17.33
CA ARG A 30 -7.84 3.60 -16.73
C ARG A 30 -6.44 3.99 -17.22
N PRO A 31 -6.23 5.24 -17.66
CA PRO A 31 -4.89 5.71 -17.99
C PRO A 31 -4.00 5.61 -16.74
N THR A 32 -2.71 5.29 -16.94
CA THR A 32 -1.75 5.17 -15.85
C THR A 32 -1.56 6.52 -15.16
N ASP A 33 -1.76 6.54 -13.85
CA ASP A 33 -1.55 7.72 -13.01
C ASP A 33 -0.06 7.80 -12.63
N TYR A 34 0.72 8.46 -13.49
CA TYR A 34 2.16 8.64 -13.31
C TYR A 34 2.51 9.50 -12.09
N TYR A 35 1.59 10.38 -11.65
CA TYR A 35 1.76 11.15 -10.42
C TYR A 35 1.75 10.21 -9.21
N ASN A 36 0.77 9.30 -9.13
CA ASN A 36 0.74 8.30 -8.06
C ASN A 36 1.93 7.33 -8.11
N LEU A 37 2.49 7.03 -9.29
CA LEU A 37 3.75 6.28 -9.39
C LEU A 37 4.92 7.06 -8.79
N PHE A 38 5.04 8.36 -9.09
CA PHE A 38 6.07 9.20 -8.48
C PHE A 38 5.93 9.25 -6.95
N VAL A 39 4.71 9.48 -6.44
CA VAL A 39 4.43 9.50 -4.99
C VAL A 39 4.77 8.16 -4.34
N MET A 40 4.44 7.04 -4.97
CA MET A 40 4.88 5.72 -4.51
C MET A 40 6.41 5.64 -4.42
N GLY A 41 7.12 6.12 -5.44
CA GLY A 41 8.58 6.17 -5.42
C GLY A 41 9.15 6.96 -4.23
N VAL A 42 8.57 8.13 -3.95
CA VAL A 42 8.93 8.98 -2.80
C VAL A 42 8.66 8.28 -1.46
N ILE A 43 7.65 7.42 -1.36
CA ILE A 43 7.34 6.65 -0.14
C ILE A 43 8.29 5.45 0.02
N TRP A 44 8.53 4.69 -1.05
CA TRP A 44 9.29 3.44 -1.01
C TRP A 44 10.79 3.65 -0.79
N LEU A 45 11.36 4.77 -1.27
CA LEU A 45 12.77 5.11 -1.08
C LEU A 45 13.17 5.23 0.42
N PRO A 46 12.58 6.13 1.22
CA PRO A 46 12.91 6.24 2.64
C PRO A 46 12.52 4.98 3.42
N PHE A 47 11.44 4.29 3.01
CA PHE A 47 11.08 3.01 3.61
C PHE A 47 12.18 1.95 3.42
N GLY A 48 12.74 1.84 2.22
CA GLY A 48 13.86 0.93 1.94
C GLY A 48 15.11 1.27 2.74
N ILE A 49 15.42 2.56 2.92
CA ILE A 49 16.54 3.01 3.76
C ILE A 49 16.34 2.57 5.21
N ILE A 50 15.15 2.78 5.79
CA ILE A 50 14.84 2.37 7.18
C ILE A 50 15.01 0.85 7.35
N MET A 51 14.60 0.07 6.34
CA MET A 51 14.75 -1.39 6.36
C MET A 51 16.23 -1.81 6.34
N ILE A 52 17.07 -1.17 5.52
CA ILE A 52 18.52 -1.44 5.51
C ILE A 52 19.15 -1.10 6.87
N ILE A 53 18.81 0.06 7.45
CA ILE A 53 19.30 0.46 8.78
C ILE A 53 18.87 -0.54 9.86
N SER A 54 17.71 -1.19 9.67
CA SER A 54 17.20 -2.24 10.56
C SER A 54 17.80 -3.63 10.27
N ASN A 55 18.90 -3.72 9.52
CA ASN A 55 19.56 -4.97 9.10
C ASN A 55 18.66 -5.93 8.27
N LEU A 56 17.67 -5.39 7.57
CA LEU A 56 16.82 -6.17 6.66
C LEU A 56 17.30 -5.97 5.22
N THR A 57 17.98 -6.99 4.66
CA THR A 57 18.54 -6.98 3.30
C THR A 57 17.49 -6.71 2.21
N ILE A 58 16.22 -7.01 2.48
CA ILE A 58 15.10 -6.71 1.59
C ILE A 58 14.93 -5.19 1.33
N GLY A 59 15.52 -4.33 2.15
CA GLY A 59 15.51 -2.88 1.97
C GLY A 59 16.12 -2.44 0.63
N ILE A 60 17.10 -3.18 0.09
CA ILE A 60 17.70 -2.89 -1.23
C ILE A 60 16.63 -3.00 -2.34
N VAL A 61 15.74 -4.00 -2.26
CA VAL A 61 14.65 -4.20 -3.21
C VAL A 61 13.67 -3.03 -3.16
N PHE A 62 13.35 -2.53 -1.96
CA PHE A 62 12.47 -1.38 -1.78
C PHE A 62 13.08 -0.08 -2.30
N ILE A 63 14.39 0.11 -2.16
CA ILE A 63 15.11 1.23 -2.77
C ILE A 63 15.05 1.15 -4.29
N ALA A 64 15.33 -0.01 -4.88
CA ALA A 64 15.28 -0.21 -6.33
C ALA A 64 13.85 0.02 -6.88
N LEU A 65 12.83 -0.49 -6.18
CA LEU A 65 11.43 -0.24 -6.51
C LEU A 65 11.08 1.25 -6.38
N GLY A 66 11.47 1.89 -5.29
CA GLY A 66 11.24 3.31 -5.06
C GLY A 66 11.88 4.19 -6.13
N ALA A 67 13.15 3.92 -6.46
CA ALA A 67 13.88 4.62 -7.51
C ALA A 67 13.26 4.41 -8.89
N SER A 68 12.83 3.18 -9.22
CA SER A 68 12.18 2.90 -10.51
C SER A 68 10.83 3.61 -10.63
N TYR A 69 9.97 3.58 -9.61
CA TYR A 69 8.69 4.29 -9.61
C TYR A 69 8.86 5.80 -9.64
N MET A 70 9.83 6.33 -8.90
CA MET A 70 10.18 7.75 -8.93
C MET A 70 10.62 8.17 -10.33
N THR A 71 11.52 7.41 -10.96
CA THR A 71 12.05 7.70 -12.29
C THR A 71 10.95 7.62 -13.35
N VAL A 72 10.15 6.55 -13.36
CA VAL A 72 9.04 6.38 -14.31
C VAL A 72 7.98 7.48 -14.15
N GLY A 73 7.69 7.86 -12.90
CA GLY A 73 6.76 8.94 -12.59
C GLY A 73 7.25 10.31 -13.05
N LEU A 74 8.53 10.63 -12.82
CA LEU A 74 9.20 11.86 -13.28
C LEU A 74 9.30 11.94 -14.81
N ALA A 75 9.68 10.83 -15.46
CA ALA A 75 9.80 10.77 -16.92
C ALA A 75 8.48 11.06 -17.66
N HIS A 76 7.34 10.87 -16.98
CA HIS A 76 6.00 11.13 -17.51
C HIS A 76 5.29 12.27 -16.77
N LYS A 77 6.05 13.27 -16.28
CA LYS A 77 5.53 14.44 -15.59
C LYS A 77 4.50 15.22 -16.39
N ASP A 78 4.64 15.24 -17.71
CA ASP A 78 3.69 15.86 -18.65
C ASP A 78 2.27 15.27 -18.58
N LYS A 79 2.14 14.03 -18.06
CA LYS A 79 0.86 13.32 -17.95
C LYS A 79 0.23 13.41 -16.57
N TRP A 80 0.86 14.10 -15.61
CA TRP A 80 0.36 14.19 -14.24
C TRP A 80 -1.03 14.82 -14.22
N ASP A 81 -1.22 16.01 -14.79
CA ASP A 81 -2.52 16.71 -14.75
C ASP A 81 -3.61 16.03 -15.59
N LYS A 82 -3.22 15.28 -16.63
CA LYS A 82 -4.17 14.62 -17.54
C LYS A 82 -4.75 13.34 -16.95
N ASN A 83 -3.95 12.60 -16.19
CA ASN A 83 -4.31 11.26 -15.72
C ASN A 83 -4.56 11.20 -14.21
N HIS A 84 -4.10 12.20 -13.45
CA HIS A 84 -4.32 12.26 -12.01
C HIS A 84 -5.74 12.73 -11.71
N LYS A 85 -6.49 11.90 -10.95
CA LYS A 85 -7.82 12.26 -10.45
C LYS A 85 -7.76 12.55 -8.97
N THR A 86 -8.04 13.80 -8.63
CA THR A 86 -8.22 14.22 -7.23
C THR A 86 -9.53 13.68 -6.67
N TRP A 87 -9.66 13.62 -5.34
CA TRP A 87 -10.84 13.09 -4.65
C TRP A 87 -12.16 13.76 -5.06
N ASN A 88 -12.11 15.03 -5.46
CA ASN A 88 -13.27 15.81 -5.90
C ASN A 88 -13.74 15.43 -7.32
N GLN A 89 -12.87 14.80 -8.13
CA GLN A 89 -13.15 14.37 -9.49
C GLN A 89 -13.61 12.90 -9.58
N LEU A 90 -13.72 12.20 -8.43
CA LEU A 90 -14.16 10.81 -8.37
C LEU A 90 -15.70 10.74 -8.37
N GLY A 91 -16.25 9.80 -9.13
CA GLY A 91 -17.68 9.49 -9.07
C GLY A 91 -18.08 8.94 -7.69
N LYS A 92 -19.36 9.12 -7.29
CA LYS A 92 -19.87 8.67 -5.98
C LYS A 92 -19.54 7.21 -5.64
N LYS A 93 -19.64 6.30 -6.62
CA LYS A 93 -19.30 4.87 -6.46
C LYS A 93 -17.80 4.64 -6.24
N GLU A 94 -16.94 5.31 -7.02
CA GLU A 94 -15.48 5.18 -6.89
C GLU A 94 -14.99 5.74 -5.55
N ARG A 95 -15.55 6.86 -5.12
CA ARG A 95 -15.25 7.47 -3.83
C ARG A 95 -15.65 6.58 -2.66
N LYS A 96 -16.87 6.02 -2.67
CA LYS A 96 -17.30 5.04 -1.66
C LYS A 96 -16.39 3.81 -1.62
N LEU A 97 -16.01 3.26 -2.79
CA LEU A 97 -15.10 2.13 -2.83
C LEU A 97 -13.73 2.45 -2.22
N LYS A 98 -13.12 3.59 -2.60
CA LYS A 98 -11.84 4.03 -2.01
C LYS A 98 -11.94 4.32 -0.51
N GLN A 99 -13.09 4.80 -0.03
CA GLN A 99 -13.34 4.97 1.41
C GLN A 99 -13.44 3.63 2.13
N ILE A 100 -14.19 2.67 1.60
CA ILE A 100 -14.33 1.33 2.19
C ILE A 100 -12.97 0.64 2.25
N ILE A 101 -12.31 0.50 1.09
CA ILE A 101 -10.88 0.82 0.91
C ILE A 101 -10.04 1.06 2.19
N LEU A 102 -9.90 2.37 2.44
CA LEU A 102 -9.13 2.96 3.52
C LEU A 102 -9.63 2.55 4.91
N ILE A 103 -10.95 2.46 5.12
CA ILE A 103 -11.53 2.06 6.41
C ILE A 103 -11.12 0.63 6.75
N VAL A 104 -11.26 -0.29 5.79
CA VAL A 104 -10.86 -1.69 5.97
C VAL A 104 -9.38 -1.79 6.28
N LEU A 105 -8.52 -1.11 5.51
CA LEU A 105 -7.08 -1.05 5.79
C LEU A 105 -6.76 -0.46 7.17
N GLY A 106 -7.45 0.61 7.57
CA GLY A 106 -7.24 1.29 8.85
C GLY A 106 -7.67 0.45 10.05
N VAL A 107 -8.89 -0.11 10.04
CA VAL A 107 -9.40 -1.02 11.08
C VAL A 107 -8.45 -2.19 11.27
N LEU A 108 -7.93 -2.69 10.17
CA LEU A 108 -7.07 -3.83 10.18
C LEU A 108 -5.65 -3.51 10.69
N LEU A 109 -5.06 -2.37 10.31
CA LEU A 109 -3.81 -1.91 10.92
C LEU A 109 -3.98 -1.76 12.44
N PHE A 110 -5.13 -1.26 12.87
CA PHE A 110 -5.47 -1.13 14.28
C PHE A 110 -5.57 -2.50 14.99
N ILE A 111 -6.25 -3.48 14.39
CA ILE A 111 -6.31 -4.86 14.92
C ILE A 111 -4.90 -5.48 15.00
N GLY A 112 -4.08 -5.30 13.97
CA GLY A 112 -2.70 -5.80 13.96
C GLY A 112 -1.85 -5.20 15.09
N LEU A 113 -1.95 -3.89 15.30
CA LEU A 113 -1.28 -3.20 16.42
C LEU A 113 -1.77 -3.69 17.78
N LEU A 114 -3.08 -3.87 17.96
CA LEU A 114 -3.64 -4.43 19.19
C LEU A 114 -3.16 -5.86 19.45
N ALA A 115 -3.12 -6.70 18.42
CA ALA A 115 -2.63 -8.07 18.54
C ALA A 115 -1.15 -8.10 18.97
N VAL A 116 -0.30 -7.28 18.35
CA VAL A 116 1.11 -7.15 18.74
C VAL A 116 1.25 -6.63 20.17
N TYR A 117 0.46 -5.62 20.55
CA TYR A 117 0.46 -5.07 21.90
C TYR A 117 0.05 -6.11 22.96
N MET A 118 -1.03 -6.86 22.72
CA MET A 118 -1.51 -7.91 23.62
C MET A 118 -0.53 -9.09 23.71
N ALA A 119 0.05 -9.50 22.58
CA ALA A 119 1.08 -10.55 22.54
C ALA A 119 2.30 -10.16 23.37
N ARG A 120 2.74 -8.90 23.32
CA ARG A 120 3.87 -8.39 24.10
C ARG A 120 3.57 -8.33 25.61
N ARG A 121 2.30 -8.20 26.00
CA ARG A 121 1.86 -8.19 27.41
C ARG A 121 1.62 -9.59 28.00
N GLY A 122 1.83 -10.66 27.24
CA GLY A 122 1.68 -12.03 27.74
C GLY A 122 0.23 -12.45 28.00
N MET A 123 -0.78 -11.71 27.52
CA MET A 123 -2.20 -12.01 27.74
C MET A 123 -2.70 -13.29 27.01
N PHE A 124 -1.83 -14.00 26.30
CA PHE A 124 -2.13 -15.24 25.58
C PHE A 124 -1.24 -16.41 26.05
N SER A 125 -0.66 -16.34 27.25
CA SER A 125 0.00 -17.47 27.92
C SER A 125 -0.99 -18.34 28.66
#